data_AF-A0A679HHQ5-F1
#
_entry.id   AF-A0A679HHQ5-F1
#
_cell.length_a   1.000
_cell.length_b   1.000
_cell.length_c   1.000
_cell.angle_alpha   90.00
_cell.angle_beta   90.00
_cell.angle_gamma   90.00
#
_symmetry.space_group_name_H-M   'P 1'
#
loop_
_entity.id
_entity.type
_entity.pdbx_description
1 polymer ?
#
loop_
_entity_poly.entity_id
_entity_poly.type
_entity_poly.pdbx_seq_one_letter_code
_entity_poly.pdbx_strand_id
1 'polypeptide(L)'
;MTAVVIPSDAAGPGAREAGVVHEITRKVTADSILQQRYREGLRAFDDIARSRFGSGFHELNAENQVKMFSEVDQARQRIWVQAEPKSFSEKIRRKLEHWYYRKYVGVTDAALVLQEQMIRDVPEIFYATDIAWKSVGYSGPPFPFGYVGRQSSCAG
;
A
#
# COMPACT_ATOMS: atom_id res chain seq x y z
N MET A 1 -7.17 -4.87 -5.06
CA MET A 1 -5.95 -4.55 -4.28
C MET A 1 -6.17 -3.47 -3.24
N THR A 2 -6.70 -2.27 -3.54
CA THR A 2 -6.92 -1.21 -2.52
C THR A 2 -7.79 -1.67 -1.33
N ALA A 3 -8.86 -2.42 -1.62
CA ALA A 3 -9.73 -3.01 -0.59
C ALA A 3 -9.05 -4.10 0.27
N VAL A 4 -7.86 -4.58 -0.11
CA VAL A 4 -7.06 -5.47 0.74
C VAL A 4 -6.30 -4.68 1.81
N VAL A 5 -5.95 -3.42 1.52
CA VAL A 5 -5.23 -2.54 2.45
C VAL A 5 -6.18 -1.97 3.50
N ILE A 6 -7.36 -1.48 3.07
CA ILE A 6 -8.43 -1.03 3.97
C ILE A 6 -9.74 -1.66 3.47
N PRO A 7 -10.17 -2.78 4.06
CA PRO A 7 -11.42 -3.45 3.70
C PRO A 7 -12.63 -2.70 4.26
N SER A 8 -13.78 -2.94 3.66
CA SER A 8 -15.08 -2.54 4.22
C SER A 8 -15.49 -3.58 5.26
N ASP A 9 -15.98 -3.15 6.41
CA ASP A 9 -16.42 -4.04 7.50
C ASP A 9 -17.61 -3.48 8.27
N ALA A 10 -17.98 -4.14 9.38
CA ALA A 10 -19.08 -3.70 10.22
C ALA A 10 -18.84 -2.34 10.91
N ALA A 11 -17.59 -1.89 11.01
CA ALA A 11 -17.21 -0.60 11.60
C ALA A 11 -17.26 0.54 10.58
N GLY A 12 -17.25 0.25 9.27
CA GLY A 12 -17.51 1.28 8.27
C GLY A 12 -17.05 1.02 6.84
N PRO A 13 -17.19 2.04 5.98
CA PRO A 13 -16.74 2.02 4.59
C PRO A 13 -15.23 1.79 4.47
N GLY A 14 -14.81 1.00 3.49
CA GLY A 14 -13.41 0.74 3.18
C GLY A 14 -12.86 1.68 2.10
N ALA A 15 -11.65 1.37 1.61
CA ALA A 15 -10.98 2.17 0.57
C ALA A 15 -11.81 2.34 -0.72
N ARG A 16 -12.69 1.37 -1.02
CA ARG A 16 -13.52 1.42 -2.23
C ARG A 16 -14.61 2.48 -2.10
N GLU A 17 -15.33 2.49 -0.99
CA GLU A 17 -16.45 3.40 -0.71
C GLU A 17 -15.96 4.83 -0.47
N ALA A 18 -14.75 4.99 0.07
CA ALA A 18 -14.09 6.28 0.21
C ALA A 18 -13.53 6.85 -1.11
N GLY A 19 -13.69 6.15 -2.24
CA GLY A 19 -13.23 6.65 -3.55
C GLY A 19 -11.71 6.63 -3.74
N VAL A 20 -10.96 5.91 -2.89
CA VAL A 20 -9.48 5.85 -2.95
C VAL A 20 -8.98 5.40 -4.32
N VAL A 21 -9.70 4.48 -4.96
CA VAL A 21 -9.35 3.98 -6.30
C VAL A 21 -9.34 5.11 -7.33
N HIS A 22 -10.29 6.03 -7.26
CA HIS A 22 -10.39 7.15 -8.20
C HIS A 22 -9.23 8.13 -8.01
N GLU A 23 -8.88 8.44 -6.76
CA GLU A 23 -7.74 9.28 -6.42
C GLU A 23 -6.40 8.68 -6.85
N ILE A 24 -6.18 7.38 -6.60
CA ILE A 24 -5.00 6.67 -7.10
C ILE A 24 -4.96 6.74 -8.62
N THR A 25 -6.07 6.48 -9.31
CA THR A 25 -6.13 6.53 -10.77
C THR A 25 -5.75 7.92 -11.29
N ARG A 26 -6.22 8.99 -10.65
CA ARG A 26 -5.83 10.36 -10.98
C ARG A 26 -4.34 10.59 -10.79
N LYS A 27 -3.78 10.25 -9.63
CA LYS A 27 -2.34 10.38 -9.32
C LYS A 27 -1.50 9.61 -10.35
N VAL A 28 -1.86 8.36 -10.63
CA VAL A 28 -1.18 7.46 -11.57
C VAL A 28 -1.26 7.97 -13.01
N THR A 29 -2.38 8.55 -13.43
CA THR A 29 -2.53 9.08 -14.79
C THR A 29 -1.72 10.36 -14.99
N ALA A 30 -1.48 11.13 -13.93
CA ALA A 30 -0.75 12.40 -13.99
C ALA A 30 0.79 12.24 -14.02
N ASP A 31 1.32 11.07 -13.64
CA ASP A 31 2.76 10.82 -13.53
C ASP A 31 3.15 9.53 -14.26
N SER A 32 3.93 9.67 -15.34
CA SER A 32 4.36 8.54 -16.19
C SER A 32 5.29 7.56 -15.48
N ILE A 33 6.12 8.03 -14.53
CA ILE A 33 6.99 7.18 -13.73
C ILE A 33 6.13 6.35 -12.78
N LEU A 34 5.16 7.00 -12.13
CA LEU A 34 4.21 6.31 -11.25
C LEU A 34 3.35 5.31 -12.02
N GLN A 35 2.88 5.68 -13.21
CA GLN A 35 2.16 4.80 -14.13
C GLN A 35 2.96 3.54 -14.46
N GLN A 36 4.24 3.71 -14.80
CA GLN A 36 5.12 2.58 -15.08
C GLN A 36 5.28 1.66 -13.87
N ARG A 37 5.55 2.22 -12.68
CA ARG A 37 5.68 1.46 -11.44
C ARG A 37 4.42 0.66 -11.11
N TYR A 38 3.24 1.28 -11.22
CA TYR A 38 1.97 0.60 -11.00
C TYR A 38 1.76 -0.53 -12.00
N ARG A 39 2.01 -0.30 -13.29
CA ARG A 39 1.86 -1.32 -14.32
C ARG A 39 2.78 -2.52 -14.10
N GLU A 40 4.06 -2.28 -13.78
CA GLU A 40 5.04 -3.34 -13.51
C GLU A 40 4.70 -4.12 -12.25
N GLY A 41 4.31 -3.42 -11.18
CA GLY A 41 3.90 -4.05 -9.94
C GLY A 41 2.61 -4.86 -10.06
N LEU A 42 1.60 -4.35 -10.76
CA LEU A 42 0.33 -5.06 -10.97
C LEU A 42 0.57 -6.35 -11.75
N ARG A 43 1.41 -6.28 -12.79
CA ARG A 43 1.84 -7.47 -13.53
C ARG A 43 2.57 -8.46 -12.63
N ALA A 44 3.49 -7.98 -11.79
CA ALA A 44 4.19 -8.86 -10.85
C ALA A 44 3.25 -9.55 -9.86
N PHE A 45 2.22 -8.85 -9.37
CA PHE A 45 1.18 -9.46 -8.53
C PHE A 45 0.39 -10.53 -9.30
N ASP A 46 -0.02 -10.25 -10.54
CA ASP A 46 -0.71 -11.25 -11.37
C ASP A 46 0.18 -12.47 -11.66
N ASP A 47 1.47 -12.29 -11.91
CA ASP A 47 2.41 -13.40 -12.15
C ASP A 47 2.57 -14.27 -10.89
N ILE A 48 2.66 -13.65 -9.70
CA ILE A 48 2.68 -14.37 -8.42
C ILE A 48 1.36 -15.13 -8.22
N ALA A 49 0.22 -14.48 -8.48
CA ALA A 49 -1.09 -15.12 -8.33
C ALA A 49 -1.25 -16.34 -9.25
N ARG A 50 -0.90 -16.18 -10.53
CA ARG A 50 -0.98 -17.26 -11.52
C ARG A 50 -0.09 -18.43 -11.17
N SER A 51 1.14 -18.17 -10.74
CA SER A 51 2.09 -19.24 -10.39
C SER A 51 1.66 -20.07 -9.18
N ARG A 52 0.89 -19.49 -8.25
CA ARG A 52 0.53 -20.12 -6.96
C ARG A 52 -0.88 -20.67 -6.91
N PHE A 53 -1.82 -19.96 -7.54
CA PHE A 53 -3.25 -20.24 -7.44
C PHE A 53 -3.87 -20.60 -8.79
N GLY A 54 -3.12 -20.44 -9.89
CA GLY A 54 -3.59 -20.76 -11.24
C GLY A 54 -4.45 -19.68 -11.91
N SER A 55 -4.68 -18.54 -11.24
CA SER A 55 -5.54 -17.44 -11.74
C SER A 55 -4.92 -16.07 -11.47
N GLY A 56 -5.44 -15.02 -12.11
CA GLY A 56 -5.00 -13.64 -11.87
C GLY A 56 -5.37 -13.16 -10.46
N PHE A 57 -4.65 -12.15 -9.95
CA PHE A 57 -4.86 -11.69 -8.57
C PHE A 57 -6.30 -11.23 -8.32
N HIS A 58 -6.90 -10.54 -9.29
CA HIS A 58 -8.27 -10.04 -9.21
C HIS A 58 -9.34 -11.14 -9.23
N GLU A 59 -9.00 -12.35 -9.68
CA GLU A 59 -9.88 -13.53 -9.73
C GLU A 59 -9.80 -14.36 -8.44
N LEU A 60 -8.81 -14.09 -7.58
CA LEU A 60 -8.69 -14.74 -6.28
C LEU A 60 -9.83 -14.31 -5.35
N ASN A 61 -10.26 -15.24 -4.49
CA ASN A 61 -11.14 -14.89 -3.38
C ASN A 61 -10.43 -13.95 -2.37
N ALA A 62 -11.20 -13.29 -1.52
CA ALA A 62 -10.68 -12.29 -0.58
C ALA A 62 -9.59 -12.86 0.35
N GLU A 63 -9.77 -14.09 0.82
CA GLU A 63 -8.79 -14.77 1.69
C GLU A 63 -7.44 -14.95 1.00
N ASN A 64 -7.43 -15.45 -0.23
CA ASN A 64 -6.20 -15.63 -1.01
C ASN A 64 -5.56 -14.30 -1.42
N GLN A 65 -6.37 -13.26 -1.71
CA GLN A 65 -5.85 -11.91 -1.96
C GLN A 65 -5.13 -11.35 -0.74
N VAL A 66 -5.72 -11.47 0.46
CA VAL A 66 -5.13 -11.02 1.73
C VAL A 66 -3.87 -11.82 2.05
N LYS A 67 -3.92 -13.15 1.92
CA LYS A 67 -2.78 -14.03 2.16
C LYS A 67 -1.58 -13.65 1.29
N MET A 68 -1.80 -13.52 -0.02
CA MET A 68 -0.73 -13.18 -0.95
C MET A 68 -0.18 -11.77 -0.68
N PHE A 69 -1.06 -10.78 -0.41
CA PHE A 69 -0.64 -9.42 -0.08
C PHE A 69 0.20 -9.38 1.22
N SER A 70 -0.19 -10.14 2.24
CA SER A 70 0.57 -10.26 3.50
C SER A 70 1.94 -10.89 3.29
N GLU A 71 2.06 -11.91 2.45
CA GLU A 71 3.35 -12.53 2.16
C GLU A 71 4.32 -11.58 1.43
N VAL A 72 3.81 -10.78 0.49
CA VAL A 72 4.60 -9.74 -0.18
C VAL A 72 5.01 -8.66 0.82
N ASP A 73 4.13 -8.27 1.75
CA ASP A 73 4.50 -7.33 2.81
C ASP A 73 5.59 -7.89 3.75
N GLN A 74 5.49 -9.15 4.16
CA GLN A 74 6.51 -9.80 4.98
C GLN A 74 7.87 -9.83 4.26
N ALA A 75 7.87 -10.13 2.96
CA ALA A 75 9.07 -10.06 2.13
C ALA A 75 9.65 -8.64 2.12
N ARG A 76 8.81 -7.62 1.89
CA ARG A 76 9.20 -6.20 1.91
C ARG A 76 9.82 -5.81 3.25
N GLN A 77 9.19 -6.18 4.37
CA GLN A 77 9.67 -5.87 5.71
C GLN A 77 11.06 -6.46 5.96
N ARG A 78 11.30 -7.72 5.55
CA ARG A 78 12.59 -8.41 5.71
C ARG A 78 13.68 -7.86 4.79
N ILE A 79 13.34 -7.54 3.54
CA ILE A 79 14.31 -7.17 2.52
C ILE A 79 14.64 -5.67 2.59
N TRP A 80 13.66 -4.78 2.78
CA TRP A 80 13.80 -3.33 2.61
C TRP A 80 13.66 -2.49 3.89
N VAL A 81 12.77 -2.87 4.81
CA VAL A 81 12.43 -2.01 5.98
C VAL A 81 13.42 -2.16 7.15
N GLN A 82 14.06 -3.32 7.30
CA GLN A 82 15.03 -3.51 8.38
C GLN A 82 16.18 -2.50 8.31
N ALA A 83 16.56 -1.97 9.48
CA ALA A 83 17.61 -0.97 9.67
C ALA A 83 18.92 -1.32 8.93
N GLU A 84 19.77 -0.32 8.70
CA GLU A 84 21.06 -0.54 8.07
C GLU A 84 21.79 -1.72 8.73
N PRO A 85 22.25 -2.70 7.94
CA PRO A 85 22.81 -3.91 8.49
C PRO A 85 24.08 -3.54 9.26
N LYS A 86 24.05 -3.77 10.57
CA LYS A 86 25.14 -3.44 11.49
C LYS A 86 26.31 -4.41 11.35
N SER A 87 26.09 -5.52 10.66
CA SER A 87 27.08 -6.58 10.44
C SER A 87 27.09 -7.12 9.01
N PHE A 88 28.22 -7.67 8.61
CA PHE A 88 28.39 -8.42 7.37
C PHE A 88 27.49 -9.65 7.29
N SER A 89 27.24 -10.34 8.42
CA SER A 89 26.32 -11.49 8.47
C SER A 89 24.87 -11.09 8.13
N GLU A 90 24.43 -9.91 8.56
CA GLU A 90 23.11 -9.38 8.21
C GLU A 90 23.00 -9.01 6.73
N LYS A 91 24.08 -8.50 6.12
CA LYS A 91 24.15 -8.27 4.67
C LYS A 91 24.00 -9.59 3.90
N ILE A 92 24.69 -10.65 4.33
CA ILE A 92 24.56 -11.98 3.72
C ILE A 92 23.14 -12.53 3.91
N ARG A 93 22.58 -12.48 5.12
CA ARG A 93 21.21 -12.93 5.40
C ARG A 93 20.20 -12.21 4.50
N ARG A 94 20.26 -10.88 4.37
CA ARG A 94 19.36 -10.12 3.49
C ARG A 94 19.46 -10.54 2.04
N LYS A 95 20.69 -10.80 1.54
CA LYS A 95 20.89 -11.27 0.17
C LYS A 95 20.32 -12.69 -0.03
N LEU A 96 20.46 -13.56 0.96
CA LEU A 96 19.87 -14.91 0.96
C LEU A 96 18.34 -14.85 1.03
N GLU A 97 17.77 -13.97 1.85
CA GLU A 97 16.32 -13.74 1.92
C GLU A 97 15.79 -13.19 0.60
N HIS A 98 16.43 -12.18 0.02
CA HIS A 98 16.07 -11.65 -1.30
C HIS A 98 16.09 -12.77 -2.36
N TRP A 99 17.13 -13.60 -2.36
CA TRP A 99 17.22 -14.75 -3.25
C TRP A 99 16.11 -15.79 -2.99
N TYR A 100 15.83 -16.12 -1.73
CA TYR A 100 14.78 -17.06 -1.34
C TYR A 100 13.40 -16.58 -1.82
N TYR A 101 13.06 -15.32 -1.52
CA TYR A 101 11.78 -14.72 -1.91
C TYR A 101 11.63 -14.62 -3.42
N ARG A 102 12.70 -14.27 -4.14
CA ARG A 102 12.66 -14.20 -5.60
C ARG A 102 12.53 -15.58 -6.26
N LYS A 103 13.27 -16.59 -5.75
CA LYS A 103 13.38 -17.90 -6.42
C LYS A 103 12.28 -18.87 -6.03
N TYR A 104 11.87 -18.91 -4.77
CA TYR A 104 10.92 -19.91 -4.25
C TYR A 104 9.53 -19.33 -4.02
N VAL A 105 9.44 -18.04 -3.72
CA VAL A 105 8.18 -17.37 -3.34
C VAL A 105 7.61 -16.57 -4.52
N GLY A 106 8.44 -16.29 -5.54
CA GLY A 106 8.08 -15.55 -6.76
C GLY A 106 8.02 -14.03 -6.58
N VAL A 107 8.38 -13.51 -5.41
CA VAL A 107 8.27 -12.08 -5.10
C VAL A 107 9.37 -11.31 -5.81
N THR A 108 8.98 -10.39 -6.69
CA THR A 108 9.90 -9.55 -7.46
C THR A 108 10.00 -8.15 -6.85
N ASP A 109 11.07 -7.42 -7.21
CA ASP A 109 11.24 -6.04 -6.74
C ASP A 109 10.07 -5.14 -7.18
N ALA A 110 9.47 -5.37 -8.35
CA ALA A 110 8.30 -4.62 -8.80
C ALA A 110 7.06 -4.84 -7.89
N ALA A 111 6.85 -6.06 -7.41
CA ALA A 111 5.81 -6.34 -6.42
C ALA A 111 6.09 -5.62 -5.10
N LEU A 112 7.35 -5.61 -4.65
CA LEU A 112 7.77 -4.89 -3.44
C LEU A 112 7.59 -3.37 -3.57
N VAL A 113 7.91 -2.77 -4.73
CA VAL A 113 7.69 -1.34 -5.00
C VAL A 113 6.21 -1.00 -4.93
N LEU A 114 5.36 -1.78 -5.60
CA LEU A 114 3.92 -1.53 -5.56
C LEU A 114 3.35 -1.73 -4.15
N GLN A 115 3.83 -2.73 -3.41
CA GLN A 115 3.42 -2.96 -2.02
C GLN A 115 3.70 -1.73 -1.15
N GLU A 116 4.93 -1.20 -1.22
CA GLU A 116 5.32 0.03 -0.53
C GLU A 116 4.41 1.20 -0.89
N GLN A 117 4.20 1.41 -2.20
CA GLN A 117 3.37 2.50 -2.72
C GLN A 117 1.92 2.39 -2.22
N MET A 118 1.34 1.20 -2.23
CA MET A 118 -0.05 0.97 -1.81
C MET A 118 -0.24 1.15 -0.30
N ILE A 119 0.71 0.67 0.52
CA ILE A 119 0.67 0.86 1.98
C ILE A 119 0.78 2.33 2.36
N ARG A 120 1.44 3.14 1.54
CA ARG A 120 1.52 4.59 1.72
C ARG A 120 0.28 5.32 1.20
N ASP A 121 -0.06 5.11 -0.07
CA ASP A 121 -1.09 5.90 -0.78
C ASP A 121 -2.49 5.63 -0.22
N VAL A 122 -2.84 4.37 0.06
CA VAL A 122 -4.21 4.02 0.43
C VAL A 122 -4.61 4.65 1.76
N PRO A 123 -3.84 4.54 2.86
CA PRO A 123 -4.18 5.23 4.10
C PRO A 123 -4.13 6.75 3.98
N GLU A 124 -3.13 7.30 3.27
CA GLU A 124 -3.01 8.75 3.04
C GLU A 124 -4.28 9.33 2.41
N ILE A 125 -4.77 8.67 1.34
CA ILE A 125 -5.96 9.10 0.63
C ILE A 125 -7.22 8.81 1.46
N PHE A 126 -7.33 7.63 2.08
CA PHE A 126 -8.51 7.25 2.86
C PHE A 126 -8.77 8.23 3.99
N TYR A 127 -7.77 8.51 4.82
CA TYR A 127 -7.89 9.43 5.96
C TYR A 127 -7.90 10.91 5.55
N ALA A 128 -7.76 11.24 4.26
CA ALA A 128 -8.07 12.58 3.76
C ALA A 128 -9.58 12.78 3.50
N THR A 129 -10.38 11.71 3.51
CA THR A 129 -11.82 11.77 3.25
C THR A 129 -12.64 11.91 4.53
N ASP A 130 -13.74 12.66 4.48
CA ASP A 130 -14.71 12.77 5.58
C ASP A 130 -15.36 11.41 5.94
N ILE A 131 -15.50 10.54 4.94
CA ILE A 131 -16.04 9.18 5.09
C ILE A 131 -15.23 8.36 6.11
N ALA A 132 -13.90 8.44 6.05
CA ALA A 132 -13.02 7.73 6.97
C ALA A 132 -13.08 8.24 8.42
N TRP A 133 -13.35 9.53 8.62
CA TRP A 133 -13.47 10.10 9.97
C TRP A 133 -14.82 9.79 10.58
N LYS A 134 -15.88 9.82 9.77
CA LYS A 134 -17.22 9.44 10.21
C LYS A 134 -17.29 8.00 10.71
N SER A 135 -16.54 7.08 10.10
CA SER A 135 -16.50 5.67 10.56
C SER A 135 -15.85 5.50 11.94
N VAL A 136 -14.93 6.39 12.32
CA VAL A 136 -14.29 6.39 13.65
C VAL A 136 -14.94 7.38 14.63
N GLY A 137 -16.10 7.95 14.29
CA GLY A 137 -16.88 8.81 15.19
C GLY A 137 -16.47 10.29 15.20
N TYR A 138 -15.71 10.75 14.20
CA TYR A 138 -15.27 12.13 14.05
C TYR A 138 -15.91 12.81 12.82
N SER A 139 -16.16 14.11 12.88
CA SER A 139 -16.87 14.86 11.82
C SER A 139 -15.99 15.29 10.63
N GLY A 140 -14.78 14.76 10.51
CA GLY A 140 -13.83 15.10 9.45
C GLY A 140 -12.38 15.04 9.94
N PRO A 141 -11.40 15.20 9.02
CA PRO A 141 -10.00 15.27 9.40
C PRO A 141 -9.76 16.43 10.38
N PRO A 142 -8.79 16.32 11.30
CA PRO A 142 -8.57 17.33 12.33
C PRO A 142 -8.34 18.75 11.78
N PHE A 143 -8.04 18.93 10.49
CA PHE A 143 -7.91 20.23 9.84
C PHE A 143 -8.31 20.20 8.35
N PRO A 144 -9.58 20.49 7.97
CA PRO A 144 -9.99 20.52 6.56
C PRO A 144 -9.40 21.68 5.74
N PHE A 145 -8.81 22.71 6.39
CA PHE A 145 -8.30 23.93 5.72
C PHE A 145 -6.82 24.28 6.00
N GLY A 146 -6.05 23.42 6.69
CA GLY A 146 -4.65 23.70 7.03
C GLY A 146 -4.44 24.83 8.07
N TYR A 147 -3.24 24.94 8.64
CA TYR A 147 -2.85 26.08 9.47
C TYR A 147 -2.69 27.33 8.60
N VAL A 148 -3.79 28.05 8.37
CA VAL A 148 -3.68 29.46 8.01
C VAL A 148 -3.42 30.21 9.31
N GLY A 149 -2.15 30.26 9.71
CA GLY A 149 -1.69 31.08 10.82
C GLY A 149 -1.94 32.56 10.48
N ARG A 150 -3.16 33.04 10.71
CA ARG A 150 -3.39 34.47 10.82
C ARG A 150 -2.77 34.87 12.14
N GLN A 151 -1.58 35.48 12.10
CA GLN A 151 -1.05 36.22 13.24
C GLN A 151 -2.05 37.34 13.52
N SER A 152 -3.01 37.06 14.41
CA SER A 152 -3.76 38.13 15.07
C SER A 152 -2.76 38.83 15.96
N SER A 153 -2.33 40.02 15.53
CA SER A 153 -1.65 40.98 16.37
C SER A 153 -2.47 41.16 17.65
N CYS A 154 -1.96 40.68 18.78
CA CYS A 154 -2.53 41.02 20.08
C CYS A 154 -2.29 42.51 20.31
N ALA A 155 -3.35 43.31 20.18
CA ALA A 155 -3.41 44.63 20.78
C ALA A 155 -4.11 44.46 22.14
N GLY A 156 -3.35 44.69 23.21
CA GLY A 156 -3.81 44.76 24.59
C GLY A 156 -2.79 45.60 25.36
#